data_AF-A0A7C2IHG8-F1
#
_entry.id   AF-A0A7C2IHG8-F1
#
_cell.length_a   1.000
_cell.length_b   1.000
_cell.length_c   1.000
_cell.angle_alpha   90.00
_cell.angle_beta   90.00
_cell.angle_gamma   90.00
#
_symmetry.space_group_name_H-M   'P 1'
#
loop_
_entity.id
_entity.type
_entity.pdbx_description
1 polymer ?
#
loop_
_entity_poly.entity_id
_entity_poly.type
_entity_poly.pdbx_seq_one_letter_code
_entity_poly.pdbx_strand_id
1 'polypeptide(L)'
;MYRGAVRAFLAGHGVRPEASIRSLEWRAGEWPGRLRIELADGRLFEAPKFYYNYLTPFYLARNTLITPDFTNELADVSVGDAWLPELEAAGGGHCVVIARSEAGRLALEEMRRARLVKLEEIPAERAIAMHAHMIDFKKRGAFLRLERERRRGRPVPIYGYRPVAIPISRRIVERIIAGFLWTGRRRGLLRLLPPSLLGPLFAMIRRVWK
;
A
#
# COMPACT_ATOMS: atom_id res chain seq x y z
N MET A 1 0.33 -9.80 -2.23
CA MET A 1 1.70 -9.59 -1.73
C MET A 1 2.41 -10.95 -1.74
N TYR A 2 3.65 -11.00 -2.24
CA TYR A 2 4.25 -12.22 -2.79
C TYR A 2 4.67 -13.23 -1.69
N ARG A 3 4.55 -14.54 -1.98
CA ARG A 3 5.09 -15.64 -1.16
C ARG A 3 6.54 -15.38 -0.73
N GLY A 4 7.34 -14.74 -1.59
CA GLY A 4 8.71 -14.36 -1.28
C GLY A 4 8.86 -13.36 -0.12
N ALA A 5 7.92 -12.41 0.06
CA ALA A 5 7.96 -11.43 1.15
C ALA A 5 7.70 -12.11 2.49
N VAL A 6 6.69 -13.00 2.54
CA VAL A 6 6.38 -13.83 3.70
C VAL A 6 7.59 -14.69 4.08
N ARG A 7 8.22 -15.33 3.09
CA ARG A 7 9.43 -16.14 3.31
C ARG A 7 10.61 -15.32 3.82
N ALA A 8 10.82 -14.10 3.34
CA ALA A 8 11.88 -13.24 3.87
C ALA A 8 11.60 -12.75 5.29
N PHE A 9 10.34 -12.42 5.59
CA PHE A 9 9.94 -12.10 6.96
C PHE A 9 10.23 -13.27 7.92
N LEU A 10 9.80 -14.48 7.56
CA LEU A 10 10.05 -15.70 8.34
C LEU A 10 11.56 -16.01 8.48
N ALA A 11 12.33 -15.86 7.40
CA ALA A 11 13.78 -16.05 7.43
C ALA A 11 14.47 -15.06 8.38
N GLY A 12 14.00 -13.82 8.44
CA GLY A 12 14.48 -12.82 9.42
C GLY A 12 14.16 -13.17 10.87
N HIS A 13 13.26 -14.14 11.11
CA HIS A 13 12.95 -14.72 12.42
C HIS A 13 13.56 -16.13 12.59
N GLY A 14 14.56 -16.50 11.77
CA GLY A 14 15.26 -17.78 11.88
C GLY A 14 14.49 -18.99 11.37
N VAL A 15 13.39 -18.79 10.64
CA VAL A 15 12.62 -19.91 10.08
C VAL A 15 13.23 -20.38 8.76
N ARG A 16 13.47 -21.70 8.67
CA ARG A 16 14.02 -22.33 7.47
C ARG A 16 13.03 -22.29 6.29
N PRO A 17 13.50 -22.18 5.03
CA PRO A 17 12.62 -22.08 3.84
C PRO A 17 11.63 -23.24 3.68
N GLU A 18 11.98 -24.43 4.15
CA GLU A 18 11.21 -25.68 4.03
C GLU A 18 10.04 -25.74 5.01
N ALA A 19 9.99 -24.84 6.01
CA ALA A 19 8.91 -24.80 6.98
C ALA A 19 7.55 -24.60 6.27
N SER A 20 6.58 -25.44 6.61
CA SER A 20 5.24 -25.35 6.03
C SER A 20 4.42 -24.27 6.74
N ILE A 21 3.79 -23.40 5.96
CA ILE A 21 2.87 -22.37 6.47
C ILE A 21 1.47 -22.99 6.49
N ARG A 22 0.84 -23.02 7.67
CA ARG A 22 -0.54 -23.46 7.84
C ARG A 22 -1.53 -22.35 7.51
N SER A 23 -1.30 -21.14 8.04
CA SER A 23 -2.20 -19.99 7.82
C SER A 23 -1.41 -18.69 7.66
N LEU A 24 -2.00 -17.75 6.92
CA LEU A 24 -1.44 -16.42 6.66
C LEU A 24 -2.57 -15.39 6.63
N GLU A 25 -2.49 -14.41 7.50
CA GLU A 25 -3.38 -13.27 7.55
C GLU A 25 -2.57 -11.98 7.45
N TRP A 26 -2.82 -11.13 6.45
CA TRP A 26 -2.10 -9.86 6.29
C TRP A 26 -2.59 -8.76 7.26
N ARG A 27 -3.79 -8.98 7.82
CA ARG A 27 -4.63 -8.01 8.51
C ARG A 27 -5.43 -8.71 9.63
N ALA A 28 -4.77 -9.52 10.45
CA ALA A 28 -5.39 -10.15 11.61
C ALA A 28 -5.71 -9.11 12.69
N GLY A 29 -6.82 -9.33 13.40
CA GLY A 29 -7.28 -8.49 14.50
C GLY A 29 -7.87 -7.15 14.07
N GLU A 30 -8.13 -6.29 15.05
CA GLU A 30 -8.71 -4.96 14.85
C GLU A 30 -7.79 -4.07 14.02
N TRP A 31 -8.38 -3.14 13.26
CA TRP A 31 -7.62 -2.21 12.43
C TRP A 31 -6.71 -1.30 13.27
N PRO A 32 -5.45 -1.01 12.83
CA PRO A 32 -4.78 -1.35 11.57
C PRO A 32 -4.26 -2.79 11.42
N GLY A 33 -4.52 -3.67 12.38
CA GLY A 33 -4.22 -5.09 12.29
C GLY A 33 -2.74 -5.45 12.28
N ARG A 34 -2.48 -6.74 12.12
CA ARG A 34 -1.14 -7.31 12.08
C ARG A 34 -1.01 -8.36 10.98
N LEU A 35 0.20 -8.54 10.48
CA LEU A 35 0.58 -9.77 9.80
C LEU A 35 0.58 -10.87 10.86
N ARG A 36 -0.08 -11.99 10.57
CA ARG A 36 -0.08 -13.21 11.39
C ARG A 36 0.22 -14.40 10.50
N ILE A 37 1.21 -15.20 10.89
CA ILE A 37 1.64 -16.39 10.15
C ILE A 37 1.75 -17.55 11.13
N GLU A 38 0.98 -18.60 10.91
CA GLU A 38 1.07 -19.85 11.67
C GLU A 38 1.77 -20.91 10.82
N LEU A 39 2.79 -21.55 11.38
CA LEU A 39 3.45 -22.70 10.76
C LEU A 39 2.74 -24.01 11.11
N ALA A 40 2.93 -25.04 10.29
CA ALA A 40 2.36 -26.37 10.53
C ALA A 40 2.86 -27.01 11.83
N ASP A 41 4.04 -26.59 12.32
CA ASP A 41 4.63 -27.01 13.60
C ASP A 41 4.08 -26.24 14.81
N GLY A 42 3.10 -25.35 14.61
CA GLY A 42 2.42 -24.59 15.66
C GLY A 42 3.09 -23.26 16.03
N ARG A 43 4.27 -22.94 15.49
CA ARG A 43 4.90 -21.64 15.74
C ARG A 43 4.09 -20.51 15.10
N LEU A 44 3.96 -19.40 15.84
CA LEU A 44 3.22 -18.21 15.46
C LEU A 44 4.16 -17.01 15.31
N PHE A 45 4.07 -16.29 14.19
CA PHE A 45 4.82 -15.07 13.93
C PHE A 45 3.87 -13.92 13.63
N GLU A 46 4.08 -12.80 14.32
CA GLU A 46 3.25 -11.61 14.14
C GLU A 46 4.09 -10.34 13.95
N ALA A 47 3.56 -9.40 13.17
CA ALA A 47 4.11 -8.05 13.08
C ALA A 47 3.00 -7.02 12.84
N PRO A 48 3.00 -5.88 13.56
CA PRO A 48 2.06 -4.80 13.30
C PRO A 48 2.06 -4.37 11.83
N LYS A 49 0.93 -3.87 11.32
CA LYS A 49 0.72 -3.52 9.90
C LYS A 49 1.87 -2.77 9.23
N PHE A 50 2.42 -1.78 9.92
CA PHE A 50 3.46 -0.91 9.37
C PHE A 50 4.85 -1.49 9.53
N TYR A 51 5.02 -2.48 10.41
CA TYR A 51 6.32 -3.06 10.72
C TYR A 51 6.79 -4.02 9.64
N TYR A 52 5.90 -4.58 8.83
CA TYR A 52 6.30 -5.43 7.69
C TYR A 52 6.33 -4.66 6.35
N ASN A 53 6.00 -3.36 6.35
CA ASN A 53 6.01 -2.55 5.12
C ASN A 53 7.43 -2.35 4.56
N TYR A 54 8.50 -2.58 5.33
CA TYR A 54 9.87 -2.56 4.83
C TYR A 54 10.12 -3.57 3.71
N LEU A 55 9.30 -4.63 3.62
CA LEU A 55 9.38 -5.64 2.56
C LEU A 55 8.92 -5.08 1.22
N THR A 56 8.05 -4.07 1.21
CA THR A 56 7.44 -3.49 0.02
C THR A 56 8.44 -3.20 -1.11
N PRO A 57 9.50 -2.38 -0.91
CA PRO A 57 10.48 -2.08 -1.97
C PRO A 57 11.16 -3.33 -2.58
N PHE A 58 11.21 -4.45 -1.87
CA PHE A 58 11.90 -5.68 -2.33
C PHE A 58 11.01 -6.64 -3.12
N TYR A 59 9.70 -6.46 -3.02
CA TYR A 59 8.70 -7.36 -3.59
C TYR A 59 7.65 -6.64 -4.44
N LEU A 60 7.84 -5.36 -4.77
CA LEU A 60 6.98 -4.65 -5.71
C LEU A 60 7.20 -5.15 -7.14
N ALA A 61 6.10 -5.49 -7.83
CA ALA A 61 6.13 -5.77 -9.25
C ALA A 61 6.23 -4.49 -10.09
N ARG A 62 6.78 -4.64 -11.30
CA ARG A 62 6.88 -3.56 -12.29
C ARG A 62 5.54 -2.87 -12.49
N ASN A 63 4.48 -3.63 -12.73
CA ASN A 63 3.16 -3.06 -13.06
C ASN A 63 2.62 -2.18 -11.92
N THR A 64 2.80 -2.60 -10.67
CA THR A 64 2.40 -1.80 -9.50
C THR A 64 3.05 -0.41 -9.46
N LEU A 65 4.27 -0.27 -9.98
CA LEU A 65 5.02 0.99 -10.01
C LEU A 65 4.59 1.93 -11.15
N ILE A 66 4.04 1.38 -12.23
CA ILE A 66 3.72 2.12 -13.46
C ILE A 66 2.22 2.26 -13.74
N THR A 67 1.37 1.61 -12.93
CA THR A 67 -0.08 1.84 -12.96
C THR A 67 -0.43 3.10 -12.19
N PRO A 68 -1.07 4.11 -12.83
CA PRO A 68 -1.40 5.39 -12.21
C PRO A 68 -2.73 5.39 -11.48
N ASP A 69 -3.57 4.36 -11.67
CA ASP A 69 -4.81 4.21 -10.90
C ASP A 69 -4.47 3.74 -9.48
N PHE A 70 -4.96 4.51 -8.51
CA PHE A 70 -4.87 4.21 -7.08
C PHE A 70 -6.24 3.94 -6.44
N THR A 71 -7.32 4.47 -7.03
CA THR A 71 -8.62 4.59 -6.39
C THR A 71 -9.71 3.80 -7.10
N ASN A 72 -9.32 2.84 -7.96
CA ASN A 72 -10.22 2.08 -8.83
C ASN A 72 -11.16 3.02 -9.58
N GLU A 73 -10.60 3.85 -10.44
CA GLU A 73 -11.31 5.03 -10.97
C GLU A 73 -12.47 4.70 -11.91
N LEU A 74 -12.51 3.46 -12.38
CA LEU A 74 -13.56 2.94 -13.25
C LEU A 74 -14.62 2.10 -12.51
N ALA A 75 -14.51 1.98 -11.18
CA ALA A 75 -15.50 1.26 -10.39
C ALA A 75 -16.71 2.15 -10.06
N ASP A 76 -17.89 1.56 -9.95
CA ASP A 76 -19.10 2.25 -9.47
C ASP A 76 -18.93 2.75 -8.03
N VAL A 77 -18.28 1.94 -7.20
CA VAL A 77 -17.94 2.23 -5.80
C VAL A 77 -16.50 1.83 -5.53
N SER A 78 -15.73 2.75 -4.95
CA SER A 78 -14.37 2.51 -4.47
C SER A 78 -14.33 2.64 -2.95
N VAL A 79 -13.68 1.69 -2.28
CA VAL A 79 -13.55 1.67 -0.81
C VAL A 79 -12.08 1.53 -0.43
N GLY A 80 -11.65 2.28 0.58
CA GLY A 80 -10.31 2.14 1.15
C GLY A 80 -10.30 2.44 2.66
N ASP A 81 -9.21 2.06 3.33
CA ASP A 81 -8.97 2.46 4.72
C ASP A 81 -8.91 4.00 4.82
N ALA A 82 -9.58 4.58 5.82
CA ALA A 82 -9.57 6.03 6.06
C ALA A 82 -8.38 6.41 6.96
N TRP A 83 -7.22 6.65 6.36
CA TRP A 83 -5.99 6.99 7.09
C TRP A 83 -5.90 8.45 7.50
N LEU A 84 -6.72 8.86 8.47
CA LEU A 84 -6.52 10.12 9.20
C LEU A 84 -5.99 9.83 10.62
N PRO A 85 -5.10 10.69 11.16
CA PRO A 85 -4.59 10.52 12.52
C PRO A 85 -5.69 10.34 13.57
N GLU A 86 -6.77 11.12 13.49
CA GLU A 86 -7.89 11.03 14.42
C GLU A 86 -8.68 9.72 14.29
N LEU A 87 -8.80 9.18 13.08
CA LEU A 87 -9.48 7.89 12.85
C LEU A 87 -8.58 6.72 13.28
N GLU A 88 -7.26 6.83 13.06
CA GLU A 88 -6.27 5.89 13.59
C GLU A 88 -6.27 5.83 15.11
N ALA A 89 -6.44 6.97 15.78
CA ALA A 89 -6.56 7.04 17.23
C ALA A 89 -7.88 6.49 17.75
N ALA A 90 -8.99 6.69 17.01
CA ALA A 90 -10.31 6.20 17.38
C ALA A 90 -10.43 4.66 17.30
N GLY A 91 -9.64 4.01 16.44
CA GLY A 91 -9.69 2.55 16.25
C GLY A 91 -10.94 2.11 15.48
N GLY A 92 -11.43 0.89 15.70
CA GLY A 92 -12.69 0.39 15.13
C GLY A 92 -12.71 0.11 13.62
N GLY A 93 -11.77 0.66 12.86
CA GLY A 93 -11.70 0.52 11.41
C GLY A 93 -12.66 1.46 10.70
N HIS A 94 -12.11 2.44 10.00
CA HIS A 94 -12.87 3.42 9.23
C HIS A 94 -12.57 3.27 7.74
N CYS A 95 -13.60 3.46 6.92
CA CYS A 95 -13.47 3.43 5.46
C CYS A 95 -13.77 4.78 4.85
N VAL A 96 -13.05 5.10 3.77
CA VAL A 96 -13.43 6.15 2.82
C VAL A 96 -14.06 5.48 1.62
N VAL A 97 -15.19 6.02 1.18
CA VAL A 97 -15.99 5.47 0.08
C VAL A 97 -16.22 6.57 -0.96
N ILE A 98 -16.09 6.22 -2.23
CA ILE A 98 -16.40 7.09 -3.37
C ILE A 98 -17.38 6.35 -4.26
N ALA A 99 -18.60 6.88 -4.42
CA ALA A 99 -19.51 6.47 -5.48
C ALA A 99 -19.28 7.33 -6.72
N ARG A 100 -19.13 6.71 -7.87
CA ARG A 100 -18.85 7.39 -9.16
C ARG A 100 -20.03 7.32 -10.12
N SER A 101 -20.76 6.21 -10.10
CA SER A 101 -21.95 6.03 -10.92
C SER A 101 -23.21 6.18 -10.09
N GLU A 102 -24.32 6.41 -10.79
CA GLU A 102 -25.64 6.46 -10.16
C GLU A 102 -26.00 5.11 -9.51
N ALA A 103 -25.64 4.00 -10.15
CA ALA A 103 -25.83 2.66 -9.57
C ALA A 103 -25.07 2.49 -8.24
N GLY A 104 -23.81 2.92 -8.19
CA GLY A 104 -23.01 2.88 -6.96
C GLY A 104 -23.58 3.76 -5.85
N ARG A 105 -24.07 4.96 -6.21
CA ARG A 105 -24.72 5.88 -5.26
C ARG A 105 -26.00 5.29 -4.69
N LEU A 106 -26.87 4.72 -5.54
CA LEU A 106 -28.11 4.08 -5.13
C LEU A 106 -27.86 2.87 -4.22
N ALA A 107 -26.87 2.04 -4.53
CA ALA A 107 -26.49 0.90 -3.69
C ALA A 107 -26.05 1.34 -2.29
N LEU A 108 -25.22 2.38 -2.17
CA LEU A 108 -24.82 2.91 -0.86
C LEU A 108 -26.00 3.49 -0.06
N GLU A 109 -26.92 4.17 -0.75
CA GLU A 109 -28.12 4.72 -0.12
C GLU A 109 -29.07 3.62 0.36
N GLU A 110 -29.23 2.53 -0.39
CA GLU A 110 -29.98 1.35 0.03
C GLU A 110 -29.35 0.72 1.28
N MET A 111 -28.04 0.50 1.27
CA MET A 111 -27.31 -0.05 2.43
C MET A 111 -27.44 0.86 3.67
N ARG A 112 -27.42 2.19 3.48
CA ARG A 112 -27.64 3.17 4.55
C ARG A 112 -29.05 3.08 5.12
N ARG A 113 -30.08 3.02 4.26
CA ARG A 113 -31.50 2.87 4.67
C ARG A 113 -31.75 1.56 5.40
N ALA A 114 -31.12 0.48 4.95
CA ALA A 114 -31.13 -0.83 5.60
C ALA A 114 -30.30 -0.89 6.89
N ARG A 115 -29.62 0.20 7.28
CA ARG A 115 -28.74 0.30 8.46
C ARG A 115 -27.58 -0.70 8.46
N LEU A 116 -27.15 -1.14 7.28
CA LEU A 116 -25.98 -2.01 7.11
C LEU A 116 -24.67 -1.23 7.22
N VAL A 117 -24.71 0.07 6.90
CA VAL A 117 -23.58 0.99 6.98
C VAL A 117 -24.01 2.31 7.58
N LYS A 118 -23.10 2.95 8.31
CA LYS A 118 -23.19 4.36 8.69
C LYS A 118 -22.35 5.16 7.70
N LEU A 119 -22.98 6.09 6.98
CA LEU A 119 -22.31 6.97 6.03
C LEU A 119 -22.31 8.40 6.56
N GLU A 120 -21.17 9.08 6.41
CA GLU A 120 -20.97 10.48 6.71
C GLU A 120 -20.36 11.14 5.47
N GLU A 121 -20.97 12.22 5.00
CA GLU A 121 -20.44 12.97 3.87
C GLU A 121 -19.25 13.81 4.32
N ILE A 122 -18.17 13.80 3.53
CA ILE A 122 -16.95 14.55 3.82
C ILE A 122 -16.51 15.34 2.58
N PRO A 123 -15.82 16.49 2.77
CA PRO A 123 -15.19 17.20 1.67
C PRO A 123 -14.17 16.32 0.92
N ALA A 124 -14.05 16.52 -0.39
CA ALA A 124 -13.12 15.76 -1.22
C ALA A 124 -11.67 15.92 -0.75
N GLU A 125 -11.30 17.10 -0.25
CA GLU A 125 -9.97 17.41 0.28
C GLU A 125 -9.64 16.52 1.48
N ARG A 126 -10.63 16.26 2.35
CA ARG A 126 -10.50 15.38 3.51
C ARG A 126 -10.28 13.93 3.07
N ALA A 127 -10.99 13.48 2.03
CA ALA A 127 -10.78 12.16 1.43
C ALA A 127 -9.40 12.04 0.76
N ILE A 128 -8.93 13.09 0.07
CA ILE A 128 -7.60 13.12 -0.55
C ILE A 128 -6.50 13.07 0.51
N ALA A 129 -6.65 13.80 1.62
CA ALA A 129 -5.67 13.84 2.71
C ALA A 129 -5.36 12.45 3.30
N MET A 130 -6.34 11.54 3.32
CA MET A 130 -6.15 10.15 3.77
C MET A 130 -5.11 9.39 2.95
N HIS A 131 -4.90 9.74 1.68
CA HIS A 131 -4.04 8.98 0.77
C HIS A 131 -3.12 9.86 -0.07
N ALA A 132 -2.89 11.12 0.32
CA ALA A 132 -2.23 12.12 -0.51
C ALA A 132 -0.88 11.66 -1.08
N HIS A 133 -0.02 11.06 -0.25
CA HIS A 133 1.28 10.53 -0.67
C HIS A 133 1.16 9.40 -1.70
N MET A 134 0.19 8.49 -1.56
CA MET A 134 -0.04 7.40 -2.51
C MET A 134 -0.69 7.88 -3.80
N ILE A 135 -1.63 8.83 -3.71
CA ILE A 135 -2.22 9.50 -4.86
C ILE A 135 -1.09 10.16 -5.67
N ASP A 136 -0.19 10.93 -5.05
CA ASP A 136 0.96 11.52 -5.74
C ASP A 136 1.91 10.46 -6.33
N PHE A 137 2.22 9.41 -5.55
CA PHE A 137 3.07 8.30 -5.99
C PHE A 137 2.56 7.64 -7.27
N LYS A 138 1.23 7.53 -7.41
CA LYS A 138 0.54 6.89 -8.53
C LYS A 138 0.26 7.88 -9.66
N LYS A 139 -0.35 9.02 -9.39
CA LYS A 139 -0.77 10.01 -10.39
C LYS A 139 0.37 10.81 -10.99
N ARG A 140 1.48 11.01 -10.28
CA ARG A 140 2.68 11.69 -10.81
C ARG A 140 3.85 10.74 -10.95
N GLY A 141 4.15 9.98 -9.89
CA GLY A 141 5.29 9.07 -9.86
C GLY A 141 5.24 7.98 -10.94
N ALA A 142 4.07 7.39 -11.21
CA ALA A 142 3.94 6.37 -12.25
C ALA A 142 4.29 6.92 -13.64
N PHE A 143 3.90 8.16 -13.97
CA PHE A 143 4.20 8.78 -15.26
C PHE A 143 5.70 9.07 -15.45
N LEU A 144 6.40 9.50 -14.40
CA LEU A 144 7.86 9.64 -14.46
C LEU A 144 8.56 8.28 -14.70
N ARG A 145 8.01 7.21 -14.13
CA ARG A 145 8.53 5.84 -14.33
C ARG A 145 8.20 5.31 -15.71
N LEU A 146 6.98 5.55 -16.22
CA LEU A 146 6.59 5.24 -17.60
C LEU A 146 7.52 5.93 -18.60
N GLU A 147 7.79 7.22 -18.40
CA GLU A 147 8.73 7.98 -19.23
C GLU A 147 10.13 7.34 -19.23
N ARG A 148 10.64 6.96 -18.05
CA ARG A 148 11.93 6.27 -17.93
C ARG A 148 11.94 4.92 -18.64
N GLU A 149 10.88 4.12 -18.50
CA GLU A 149 10.78 2.81 -19.15
C GLU A 149 10.71 2.97 -20.68
N ARG A 150 9.97 3.98 -21.17
CA ARG A 150 9.92 4.33 -22.60
C ARG A 150 11.31 4.70 -23.14
N ARG A 151 12.06 5.56 -22.44
CA ARG A 151 13.44 5.93 -22.82
C ARG A 151 14.40 4.73 -22.85
N ARG A 152 14.09 3.65 -22.12
CA ARG A 152 14.85 2.38 -22.13
C ARG A 152 14.38 1.41 -23.22
N GLY A 153 13.53 1.85 -24.15
CA GLY A 153 12.99 1.00 -25.22
C GLY A 153 12.01 -0.08 -24.74
N ARG A 154 11.47 0.04 -23.51
CA ARG A 154 10.52 -0.95 -22.99
C ARG A 154 9.09 -0.62 -23.39
N PRO A 155 8.24 -1.63 -23.64
CA PRO A 155 6.82 -1.41 -23.87
C PRO A 155 6.17 -0.79 -22.63
N VAL A 156 5.40 0.27 -22.84
CA VAL A 156 4.68 0.99 -21.78
C VAL A 156 3.19 1.12 -22.16
N PRO A 157 2.27 0.90 -21.21
CA PRO A 157 0.84 1.09 -21.45
C PRO A 157 0.49 2.57 -21.67
N ILE A 158 -0.62 2.80 -22.37
CA ILE A 158 -1.24 4.13 -22.57
C ILE A 158 -2.51 4.18 -21.73
N TYR A 159 -2.62 5.17 -20.84
CA TYR A 159 -3.74 5.30 -19.89
C TYR A 159 -4.77 6.38 -20.28
N GLY A 160 -4.65 6.98 -21.46
CA GLY A 160 -5.60 8.00 -21.94
C GLY A 160 -5.51 9.38 -21.27
N TYR A 161 -4.75 9.52 -20.18
CA TYR A 161 -4.49 10.80 -19.53
C TYR A 161 -3.03 10.92 -19.10
N ARG A 162 -2.61 12.15 -18.74
CA ARG A 162 -1.30 12.46 -18.16
C ARG A 162 -1.41 13.65 -17.21
N PRO A 163 -0.55 13.76 -16.18
CA PRO A 163 -0.50 14.96 -15.35
C PRO A 163 -0.13 16.17 -16.21
N VAL A 164 -0.83 17.30 -16.00
CA VAL A 164 -0.59 18.56 -16.72
C VAL A 164 0.83 19.05 -16.49
N ALA A 165 1.26 19.06 -15.22
CA ALA A 165 2.61 19.41 -14.83
C ALA A 165 3.08 18.49 -13.68
N ILE A 166 4.39 18.25 -13.65
CA ILE A 166 5.05 17.57 -12.52
C ILE A 166 6.14 18.51 -12.01
N PRO A 167 6.03 19.02 -10.76
CA PRO A 167 7.03 19.93 -10.18
C PRO A 167 8.44 19.36 -10.19
N ILE A 168 9.45 20.22 -10.29
CA ILE A 168 10.87 19.83 -10.28
C ILE A 168 11.22 19.13 -8.96
N SER A 169 10.75 19.66 -7.83
CA SER A 169 10.89 19.04 -6.51
C SER A 169 10.44 17.57 -6.52
N ARG A 170 9.29 17.29 -7.14
CA ARG A 170 8.78 15.92 -7.25
C ARG A 170 9.65 15.03 -8.15
N ARG A 171 10.24 15.56 -9.20
CA ARG A 171 11.21 14.82 -10.05
C ARG A 171 12.48 14.45 -9.28
N ILE A 172 12.94 15.32 -8.38
CA ILE A 172 14.08 15.02 -7.48
C ILE A 172 13.71 13.90 -6.52
N VAL A 173 12.55 13.99 -5.85
CA VAL A 173 12.03 12.92 -4.98
C VAL A 173 11.92 11.59 -5.73
N GLU A 174 11.54 11.61 -7.01
CA GLU A 174 11.48 10.38 -7.82
C GLU A 174 12.85 9.73 -8.03
N ARG A 175 13.93 10.50 -8.07
CA ARG A 175 15.29 9.94 -8.15
C ARG A 175 15.66 9.20 -6.87
N ILE A 176 15.28 9.77 -5.71
CA ILE A 176 15.49 9.14 -4.40
C ILE A 176 14.68 7.84 -4.30
N ILE A 177 13.38 7.89 -4.61
CA ILE A 177 12.50 6.71 -4.63
C ILE A 177 13.05 5.65 -5.59
N ALA A 178 13.50 6.05 -6.78
CA ALA A 178 14.08 5.13 -7.74
C ALA A 178 15.36 4.45 -7.25
N GLY A 179 16.23 5.20 -6.55
CA GLY A 179 17.42 4.64 -5.91
C GLY A 179 17.03 3.59 -4.87
N PHE A 180 16.06 3.92 -4.01
CA PHE A 180 15.54 3.02 -3.00
C PHE A 180 14.87 1.75 -3.58
N LEU A 181 14.09 1.88 -4.66
CA LEU A 181 13.51 0.74 -5.36
C LEU A 181 14.58 -0.10 -6.06
N TRP A 182 15.66 0.52 -6.55
CA TRP A 182 16.76 -0.19 -7.18
C TRP A 182 17.57 -1.00 -6.17
N THR A 183 17.86 -0.44 -4.98
CA THR A 183 18.46 -1.22 -3.88
C THR A 183 17.52 -2.32 -3.41
N GLY A 184 16.21 -2.05 -3.34
CA GLY A 184 15.17 -3.03 -3.03
C GLY A 184 15.17 -4.25 -3.96
N ARG A 185 15.56 -4.12 -5.23
CA ARG A 185 15.68 -5.28 -6.13
C ARG A 185 16.74 -6.29 -5.69
N ARG A 186 17.73 -5.86 -4.91
CA ARG A 186 18.79 -6.71 -4.37
C ARG A 186 18.30 -7.39 -3.09
N ARG A 187 17.43 -8.40 -3.25
CA ARG A 187 16.81 -9.13 -2.12
C ARG A 187 17.81 -9.71 -1.11
N GLY A 188 19.05 -9.97 -1.52
CA GLY A 188 20.11 -10.40 -0.59
C GLY A 188 20.39 -9.41 0.54
N LEU A 189 20.16 -8.11 0.31
CA LEU A 189 20.33 -7.07 1.34
C LEU A 189 19.37 -7.22 2.51
N LEU A 190 18.21 -7.87 2.32
CA LEU A 190 17.27 -8.14 3.42
C LEU A 190 17.88 -9.05 4.50
N ARG A 191 18.85 -9.90 4.14
CA ARG A 191 19.52 -10.80 5.10
C ARG A 191 20.44 -10.04 6.06
N LEU A 192 20.83 -8.83 5.72
CA LEU A 192 21.73 -7.99 6.52
C LEU A 192 20.97 -7.11 7.51
N LEU A 193 19.64 -7.13 7.48
CA LEU A 193 18.81 -6.17 8.21
C LEU A 193 17.80 -6.93 9.11
N PRO A 194 17.96 -6.89 10.44
CA PRO A 194 17.04 -7.57 11.33
C PRO A 194 15.65 -6.90 11.30
N PRO A 195 14.55 -7.67 11.19
CA PRO A 195 13.18 -7.13 11.16
C PRO A 195 12.84 -6.25 12.37
N SER A 196 13.43 -6.57 13.54
CA SER A 196 13.25 -5.83 14.80
C SER A 196 13.71 -4.37 14.73
N LEU A 197 14.69 -4.04 13.86
CA LEU A 197 15.14 -2.67 13.65
C LEU A 197 14.36 -1.98 12.53
N LEU A 198 14.08 -2.69 11.43
CA LEU A 198 13.42 -2.10 10.26
C LEU A 198 11.95 -1.77 10.50
N GLY A 199 11.23 -2.60 11.26
CA GLY A 199 9.81 -2.38 11.52
C GLY A 199 9.53 -1.04 12.21
N PRO A 200 10.15 -0.76 13.38
CA PRO A 200 10.04 0.52 14.06
C PRO A 200 10.52 1.70 13.22
N LEU A 201 11.64 1.55 12.49
CA LEU A 201 12.16 2.60 11.61
C LEU A 201 11.16 2.98 10.52
N PHE A 202 10.53 2.00 9.85
CA PHE A 202 9.52 2.26 8.85
C PHE A 202 8.26 2.91 9.42
N ALA A 203 7.85 2.50 10.63
CA ALA A 203 6.73 3.13 11.32
C ALA A 203 7.02 4.59 11.68
N MET A 204 8.26 4.91 12.10
CA MET A 204 8.72 6.27 12.35
C MET A 204 8.72 7.10 11.05
N ILE A 205 9.34 6.61 9.97
CA ILE A 205 9.38 7.30 8.68
C ILE A 205 7.96 7.59 8.16
N ARG A 206 7.03 6.66 8.31
CA ARG A 206 5.62 6.86 7.93
C ARG A 206 4.98 8.05 8.64
N ARG A 207 5.29 8.30 9.92
CA ARG A 207 4.73 9.44 10.66
C ARG A 207 5.20 10.78 10.10
N VAL A 208 6.41 10.83 9.55
CA VAL A 208 7.00 12.04 8.93
C VAL A 208 6.53 12.24 7.49
N TRP A 209 6.20 11.14 6.79
CA TRP A 209 5.81 11.17 5.37
C TRP A 209 4.29 11.17 5.13
N LYS A 210 3.47 11.25 6.19
CA LYS A 210 2.03 11.45 6.03
C LYS A 210 1.71 12.86 5.55
#